data_AF-A0A4P6DBM5-F1
#
_entry.id   AF-A0A4P6DBM5-F1
#
_cell.length_a   1.000
_cell.length_b   1.000
_cell.length_c   1.000
_cell.angle_alpha   90.00
_cell.angle_beta   90.00
_cell.angle_gamma   90.00
#
_symmetry.space_group_name_H-M   'P 1'
#
loop_
_entity.id
_entity.type
_entity.pdbx_description
1 polymer ?
#
loop_
_entity_poly.entity_id
_entity_poly.type
_entity_poly.pdbx_seq_one_letter_code
_entity_poly.pdbx_strand_id
1 'polypeptide(L)'
;MSSASSCCFPKVPIEYDGTGRNAQFYLYTKPVQNVVLGHSDNEEMHHWVLVAEFEDESVRTLEGTQSDGKLVPVFTKEKPAIVLDSKVYKHISLETSPGTQSDGQHLPAFPQNGPRMKVYKLISVEISPTELREVALSNPLNGKDYDKLSNNCQNWVKAAAKAISSDLAKAVENYKTAGELPLHEIAAMYLSAITNSSEDLCSESCKKF
;
A
#
# COMPACT_ATOMS: atom_id res chain seq x y z
N MET A 1 -20.11 37.96 26.72
CA MET A 1 -19.24 36.83 27.09
C MET A 1 -19.40 35.79 25.99
N SER A 2 -18.50 35.81 25.00
CA SER A 2 -18.57 34.91 23.85
C SER A 2 -17.85 33.61 24.17
N SER A 3 -18.59 32.50 24.09
CA SER A 3 -18.08 31.15 24.20
C SER A 3 -17.15 30.87 23.02
N ALA A 4 -15.86 30.74 23.28
CA ALA A 4 -14.91 30.29 22.28
C ALA A 4 -15.23 28.83 21.92
N SER A 5 -15.59 28.62 20.66
CA SER A 5 -15.75 27.31 20.05
C SER A 5 -14.42 26.57 20.17
N SER A 6 -14.42 25.49 20.95
CA SER A 6 -13.33 24.52 20.99
C SER A 6 -13.22 23.89 19.62
N CYS A 7 -12.29 24.38 18.80
CA CYS A 7 -11.85 23.70 17.59
C CYS A 7 -11.35 22.31 18.00
N CYS A 8 -12.22 21.31 17.84
CA CYS A 8 -11.84 19.90 17.88
C CYS A 8 -10.89 19.67 16.71
N PHE A 9 -9.60 19.88 16.92
CA PHE A 9 -8.60 19.20 16.12
C PHE A 9 -8.90 17.71 16.24
N PRO A 10 -9.06 16.96 15.13
CA PRO A 10 -9.11 15.52 15.22
C PRO A 10 -7.84 15.11 15.94
N LYS A 11 -8.03 14.58 17.15
CA LYS A 11 -6.93 14.05 17.96
C LYS A 11 -6.41 12.89 17.11
N VAL A 12 -5.30 13.11 16.40
CA VAL A 12 -4.61 12.05 15.68
C VAL A 12 -4.49 10.90 16.68
N PRO A 13 -5.14 9.75 16.43
CA PRO A 13 -5.14 8.68 17.40
C PRO A 13 -3.70 8.30 17.74
N ILE A 14 -3.47 7.91 18.98
CA ILE A 14 -2.15 7.48 19.45
C ILE A 14 -1.60 6.44 18.46
N GLU A 15 -0.29 6.57 18.16
CA GLU A 15 0.44 5.98 17.03
C GLU A 15 0.18 4.48 16.74
N TYR A 16 -0.25 3.73 17.74
CA TYR A 16 -0.86 2.41 17.63
C TYR A 16 -1.91 2.33 18.71
N ASP A 17 -3.08 2.92 18.46
CA ASP A 17 -4.19 2.74 19.35
C ASP A 17 -4.62 1.25 19.34
N GLY A 18 -5.22 0.82 20.44
CA GLY A 18 -5.85 -0.50 20.55
C GLY A 18 -7.33 -0.46 20.14
N THR A 19 -7.77 0.60 19.44
CA THR A 19 -9.17 0.78 19.11
C THR A 19 -9.45 0.07 17.79
N GLY A 20 -10.28 -0.97 17.84
CA GLY A 20 -10.81 -1.63 16.65
C GLY A 20 -11.60 -0.65 15.80
N ARG A 21 -11.25 -0.56 14.52
CA ARG A 21 -11.91 0.31 13.54
C ARG A 21 -11.95 -0.39 12.19
N ASN A 22 -12.87 0.04 11.32
CA ASN A 22 -12.97 -0.56 10.00
C ASN A 22 -11.72 -0.21 9.18
N ALA A 23 -11.07 -1.23 8.64
CA ALA A 23 -9.97 -1.11 7.71
C ALA A 23 -10.29 -1.83 6.40
N GLN A 24 -10.22 -1.11 5.29
CA GLN A 24 -10.28 -1.69 3.96
C GLN A 24 -8.92 -2.28 3.59
N PHE A 25 -8.90 -3.57 3.23
CA PHE A 25 -7.68 -4.25 2.80
C PHE A 25 -7.49 -4.21 1.30
N TYR A 26 -6.23 -4.15 0.90
CA TYR A 26 -5.74 -4.21 -0.47
C TYR A 26 -4.54 -5.17 -0.56
N LEU A 27 -4.47 -5.94 -1.64
CA LEU A 27 -3.29 -6.74 -1.98
C LEU A 27 -2.53 -6.06 -3.12
N TYR A 28 -1.29 -5.70 -2.85
CA TYR A 28 -0.35 -5.19 -3.84
C TYR A 28 0.52 -6.34 -4.29
N THR A 29 0.66 -6.51 -5.61
CA THR A 29 1.50 -7.56 -6.19
C THR A 29 2.47 -6.95 -7.19
N LYS A 30 3.74 -7.35 -7.12
CA LYS A 30 4.80 -6.89 -8.02
C LYS A 30 5.60 -8.09 -8.52
N PRO A 31 5.76 -8.29 -9.85
CA PRO A 31 6.63 -9.34 -10.37
C PRO A 31 8.07 -9.24 -9.82
N VAL A 32 8.67 -10.37 -9.45
CA VAL A 32 10.06 -10.43 -9.01
C VAL A 32 10.99 -10.50 -10.23
N GLN A 33 11.67 -9.39 -10.51
CA GLN A 33 12.35 -9.12 -11.79
C GLN A 33 13.66 -9.90 -12.06
N ASN A 34 13.96 -10.95 -11.30
CA ASN A 34 15.30 -11.56 -11.25
C ASN A 34 15.34 -13.06 -11.52
N VAL A 35 14.36 -13.57 -12.26
CA VAL A 35 14.30 -14.99 -12.57
C VAL A 35 14.77 -15.19 -14.01
N VAL A 36 16.09 -15.20 -14.22
CA VAL A 36 16.73 -15.84 -15.39
C VAL A 36 16.53 -17.35 -15.24
N LEU A 37 15.29 -17.82 -15.29
CA LEU A 37 15.00 -19.23 -15.47
C LEU A 37 14.70 -19.40 -16.94
N GLY A 38 15.59 -20.10 -17.63
CA GLY A 38 15.27 -20.63 -18.94
C GLY A 38 13.97 -21.43 -18.86
N HIS A 39 13.00 -21.04 -19.67
CA HIS A 39 11.95 -21.90 -20.22
C HIS A 39 10.91 -22.49 -19.25
N SER A 40 10.52 -21.81 -18.16
CA SER A 40 9.28 -22.16 -17.44
C SER A 40 8.28 -21.01 -17.53
N ASP A 41 7.39 -21.08 -18.52
CA ASP A 41 6.43 -20.02 -18.87
C ASP A 41 5.26 -19.86 -17.87
N ASN A 42 5.23 -20.53 -16.71
CA ASN A 42 3.95 -20.69 -15.98
C ASN A 42 3.84 -20.17 -14.54
N GLU A 43 4.91 -19.79 -13.84
CA GLU A 43 4.77 -19.25 -12.48
C GLU A 43 5.68 -18.05 -12.25
N GLU A 44 5.23 -16.87 -12.72
CA GLU A 44 5.85 -15.61 -12.37
C GLU A 44 5.72 -15.38 -10.86
N MET A 45 6.84 -15.45 -10.13
CA MET A 45 6.86 -15.19 -8.70
C MET A 45 6.51 -13.73 -8.46
N HIS A 46 5.49 -13.47 -7.66
CA HIS A 46 5.10 -12.12 -7.27
C HIS A 46 5.51 -11.84 -5.83
N HIS A 47 6.09 -10.67 -5.63
CA HIS A 47 6.19 -10.08 -4.32
C HIS A 47 4.81 -9.55 -3.89
N TRP A 48 4.36 -9.93 -2.69
CA TRP A 48 3.05 -9.56 -2.15
C TRP A 48 3.19 -8.64 -0.94
N VAL A 49 2.36 -7.60 -0.92
CA VAL A 49 2.25 -6.66 0.19
C VAL A 49 0.78 -6.48 0.55
N LEU A 50 0.46 -6.61 1.84
CA LEU A 50 -0.89 -6.42 2.35
C LEU A 50 -1.01 -5.01 2.94
N VAL A 51 -1.99 -4.24 2.50
CA VAL A 51 -2.20 -2.85 2.92
C VAL A 51 -3.58 -2.72 3.54
N ALA A 52 -3.65 -2.10 4.71
CA ALA A 52 -4.87 -1.73 5.41
C ALA A 52 -5.01 -0.20 5.40
N GLU A 53 -6.14 0.31 4.92
CA GLU A 53 -6.51 1.73 4.93
C GLU A 53 -7.72 1.91 5.84
N PHE A 54 -7.55 2.69 6.91
CA PHE A 54 -8.56 2.93 7.93
C PHE A 54 -9.51 4.07 7.53
N GLU A 55 -10.65 4.18 8.21
CA GLU A 55 -11.62 5.28 7.99
C GLU A 55 -11.05 6.68 8.24
N ASP A 56 -9.99 6.79 9.06
CA ASP A 56 -9.27 8.03 9.29
C ASP A 56 -8.16 8.29 8.25
N GLU A 57 -8.18 7.52 7.15
CA GLU A 57 -7.21 7.56 6.05
C GLU A 57 -5.78 7.15 6.44
N SER A 58 -5.58 6.71 7.70
CA SER A 58 -4.30 6.17 8.10
C SER A 58 -4.06 4.81 7.45
N VAL A 59 -2.79 4.53 7.15
CA VAL A 59 -2.40 3.32 6.41
C VAL A 59 -1.50 2.45 7.29
N ARG A 60 -1.65 1.13 7.18
CA ARG A 60 -0.69 0.16 7.69
C ARG A 60 -0.34 -0.84 6.60
N THR A 61 0.95 -1.05 6.40
CA THR A 61 1.48 -1.93 5.36
C THR A 61 2.25 -3.06 6.00
N LEU A 62 1.92 -4.30 5.61
CA LEU A 62 2.48 -5.54 6.12
C LEU A 62 3.13 -6.30 4.97
N GLU A 63 4.40 -6.64 5.13
CA GLU A 63 5.19 -7.31 4.10
C GLU A 63 6.17 -8.31 4.71
N GLY A 64 6.38 -9.44 4.04
CA GLY A 64 7.49 -10.34 4.32
C GLY A 64 8.61 -10.12 3.31
N THR A 65 9.76 -9.60 3.75
CA THR A 65 10.92 -9.33 2.89
C THR A 65 12.00 -10.39 3.05
N GLN A 66 12.80 -10.61 2.00
CA GLN A 66 14.02 -11.40 2.11
C GLN A 66 15.16 -10.47 2.56
N SER A 67 15.81 -10.81 3.67
CA SER A 67 17.01 -10.14 4.17
C SER A 67 17.96 -11.20 4.75
N ASP A 68 19.22 -11.20 4.29
CA ASP A 68 20.25 -12.17 4.69
C ASP A 68 19.81 -13.64 4.60
N GLY A 69 19.08 -13.97 3.52
CA GLY A 69 18.56 -15.31 3.29
C GLY A 69 17.41 -15.71 4.23
N LYS A 70 16.90 -14.79 5.06
CA LYS A 70 15.78 -15.00 5.99
C LYS A 70 14.59 -14.15 5.61
N LEU A 71 13.43 -14.56 6.09
CA LEU A 71 12.19 -13.81 5.94
C LEU A 71 12.01 -12.87 7.13
N VAL A 72 11.95 -11.57 6.86
CA VAL A 72 11.87 -10.51 7.87
C VAL A 72 10.57 -9.72 7.69
N PRO A 73 9.78 -9.53 8.76
CA PRO A 73 8.57 -8.75 8.68
C PRO A 73 8.91 -7.26 8.53
N VAL A 74 8.19 -6.59 7.63
CA VAL A 74 8.20 -5.14 7.48
C VAL A 74 6.80 -4.63 7.79
N PHE A 75 6.75 -3.61 8.65
CA PHE A 75 5.52 -2.97 9.07
C PHE A 75 5.69 -1.46 9.04
N THR A 76 4.99 -0.78 8.14
CA THR A 76 5.13 0.66 7.92
C THR A 76 3.77 1.35 7.93
N LYS A 77 3.78 2.69 7.97
CA LYS A 77 2.59 3.54 7.91
C LYS A 77 2.39 4.16 6.52
N GLU A 78 3.14 3.70 5.53
CA GLU A 78 3.21 4.29 4.21
C GLU A 78 2.75 3.28 3.17
N LYS A 79 1.97 3.74 2.19
CA LYS A 79 1.60 2.89 1.04
C LYS A 79 2.88 2.49 0.27
N PRO A 80 2.98 1.27 -0.26
CA PRO A 80 4.13 0.86 -1.08
C PRO A 80 4.31 1.81 -2.25
N ALA A 81 5.52 2.27 -2.53
CA ALA A 81 5.74 3.17 -3.67
C ALA A 81 5.29 2.52 -4.99
N ILE A 82 4.19 3.00 -5.59
CA ILE A 82 3.85 2.67 -6.98
C ILE A 82 4.71 3.54 -7.89
N VAL A 83 5.55 2.88 -8.67
CA VAL A 83 6.13 3.50 -9.86
C VAL A 83 5.01 3.58 -10.90
N LEU A 84 4.21 4.65 -10.82
CA LEU A 84 3.24 4.97 -11.87
C LEU A 84 4.03 5.39 -13.10
N ASP A 85 3.71 4.80 -14.25
CA ASP A 85 4.28 5.20 -15.53
C ASP A 85 4.03 6.71 -15.74
N SER A 86 5.09 7.48 -16.01
CA SER A 86 5.06 8.95 -16.06
C SER A 86 4.06 9.51 -17.10
N LYS A 87 3.68 8.69 -18.09
CA LYS A 87 2.63 9.05 -19.06
C LYS A 87 1.24 9.14 -18.43
N VAL A 88 0.97 8.37 -17.37
CA VAL A 88 -0.32 8.36 -16.66
C VAL A 88 -0.48 9.63 -15.85
N TYR A 89 0.58 10.07 -15.16
CA TYR A 89 0.61 11.36 -14.47
C TYR A 89 0.31 12.52 -15.41
N LYS A 90 0.89 12.52 -16.62
CA LYS A 90 0.65 13.60 -17.59
C LYS A 90 -0.83 13.67 -18.00
N HIS A 91 -1.52 12.54 -18.15
CA HIS A 91 -2.93 12.53 -18.55
C HIS A 91 -3.87 12.96 -17.42
N ILE A 92 -3.58 12.59 -16.17
CA ILE A 92 -4.39 12.96 -14.99
C ILE A 92 -4.16 14.42 -14.59
N SER A 93 -2.93 14.93 -14.71
CA SER A 93 -2.62 16.35 -14.48
C SER A 93 -3.16 17.28 -15.56
N LEU A 94 -3.41 16.80 -16.79
CA LEU A 94 -3.96 17.62 -17.88
C LEU A 94 -5.47 17.88 -17.75
N GLU A 95 -6.23 17.01 -17.08
CA GLU A 95 -7.70 17.19 -16.96
C GLU A 95 -8.13 18.10 -15.80
N THR A 96 -7.21 18.53 -14.94
CA THR A 96 -7.52 19.35 -13.75
C THR A 96 -7.11 20.82 -13.86
N SER A 97 -6.55 21.27 -15.00
CA SER A 97 -6.20 22.69 -15.20
C SER A 97 -6.81 23.24 -16.49
N PRO A 98 -7.74 24.22 -16.42
CA PRO A 98 -8.25 24.89 -17.61
C PRO A 98 -7.19 25.88 -18.12
N GLY A 99 -6.59 25.54 -19.26
CA GLY A 99 -6.00 26.50 -20.19
C GLY A 99 -4.57 26.94 -19.90
N THR A 100 -3.59 26.20 -20.43
CA THR A 100 -2.41 26.79 -21.09
C THR A 100 -1.83 25.74 -22.05
N GLN A 101 -1.89 26.01 -23.36
CA GLN A 101 -1.18 25.22 -24.37
C GLN A 101 0.33 25.46 -24.20
N SER A 102 1.06 24.48 -23.65
CA SER A 102 2.52 24.51 -23.65
C SER A 102 3.06 23.82 -24.89
N ASP A 103 3.83 24.57 -25.69
CA ASP A 103 4.53 24.08 -26.88
C ASP A 103 5.39 22.84 -26.59
N GLY A 104 5.34 21.89 -27.52
CA GLY A 104 5.86 20.54 -27.39
C GLY A 104 7.38 20.47 -27.23
N GLN A 105 7.85 20.28 -26.00
CA GLN A 105 9.17 19.69 -25.75
C GLN A 105 9.05 18.16 -25.72
N HIS A 106 9.79 17.53 -26.64
CA HIS A 106 9.91 16.09 -26.77
C HIS A 106 10.73 15.54 -25.59
N LEU A 107 10.03 15.07 -24.55
CA LEU A 107 10.68 14.36 -23.45
C LEU A 107 11.27 13.02 -23.92
N PRO A 108 12.39 12.57 -23.32
CA PRO A 108 12.97 11.27 -23.63
C PRO A 108 11.97 10.16 -23.31
N ALA A 109 11.88 9.17 -24.21
CA ALA A 109 11.04 8.00 -24.01
C ALA A 109 11.60 7.17 -22.86
N PHE A 110 10.93 7.20 -21.70
CA PHE A 110 11.22 6.26 -20.62
C PHE A 110 10.80 4.84 -21.07
N PRO A 111 11.61 3.82 -20.77
CA PRO A 111 11.28 2.44 -21.13
C PRO A 111 10.00 2.00 -20.43
N GLN A 112 8.98 1.65 -21.22
CA GLN A 112 7.62 1.32 -20.75
C GLN A 112 7.47 -0.10 -20.18
N ASN A 113 8.58 -0.83 -20.00
CA ASN A 113 8.58 -2.27 -19.80
C ASN A 113 8.97 -2.70 -18.37
N GLY A 114 8.84 -1.80 -17.39
CA GLY A 114 8.99 -2.17 -15.98
C GLY A 114 7.81 -3.02 -15.49
N PRO A 115 8.04 -3.99 -14.59
CA PRO A 115 6.98 -4.79 -13.98
C PRO A 115 6.03 -3.88 -13.24
N ARG A 116 4.79 -3.83 -13.72
CA ARG A 116 3.75 -2.98 -13.16
C ARG A 116 3.23 -3.61 -11.87
N MET A 117 3.18 -2.80 -10.82
CA MET A 117 2.48 -3.18 -9.59
C MET A 117 0.99 -3.27 -9.87
N LYS A 118 0.36 -4.36 -9.47
CA LYS A 118 -1.08 -4.56 -9.54
C LYS A 118 -1.68 -4.43 -8.16
N VAL A 119 -2.83 -3.79 -8.05
CA VAL A 119 -3.53 -3.57 -6.78
C VAL A 119 -4.91 -4.23 -6.86
N TYR A 120 -5.25 -5.00 -5.84
CA TYR A 120 -6.52 -5.69 -5.73
C TYR A 120 -7.20 -5.23 -4.45
N LYS A 121 -8.43 -4.71 -4.57
CA LYS A 121 -9.27 -4.42 -3.40
C LYS A 121 -9.80 -5.73 -2.83
N LEU A 122 -9.61 -5.94 -1.53
CA LEU A 122 -10.09 -7.10 -0.82
C LEU A 122 -11.36 -6.72 -0.03
N ILE A 123 -11.43 -7.12 1.24
CA ILE A 123 -12.57 -6.88 2.12
C ILE A 123 -12.24 -5.85 3.20
N SER A 124 -13.29 -5.35 3.84
CA SER A 124 -13.20 -4.55 5.07
C SER A 124 -13.21 -5.46 6.29
N VAL A 125 -12.37 -5.18 7.29
CA VAL A 125 -12.33 -5.89 8.57
C VAL A 125 -12.20 -4.89 9.69
N GLU A 126 -12.93 -5.09 10.78
CA GLU A 126 -12.73 -4.33 12.02
C GLU A 126 -11.47 -4.86 12.72
N ILE A 127 -10.45 -4.01 12.83
CA ILE A 127 -9.16 -4.34 13.43
C ILE A 127 -8.50 -3.06 13.95
N SER A 128 -7.58 -3.17 14.90
CA SER A 128 -6.76 -2.05 15.36
C SER A 128 -5.37 -2.04 14.70
N PRO A 129 -4.71 -0.86 14.59
CA PRO A 129 -3.31 -0.80 14.19
C PRO A 129 -2.36 -1.62 15.07
N THR A 130 -2.68 -1.78 16.36
CA THR A 130 -1.89 -2.60 17.29
C THR A 130 -1.99 -4.08 16.95
N GLU A 131 -3.19 -4.60 16.71
CA GLU A 131 -3.39 -6.00 16.30
C GLU A 131 -2.69 -6.32 14.98
N LEU A 132 -2.71 -5.40 14.00
CA LEU A 132 -1.97 -5.56 12.75
C LEU A 132 -0.46 -5.69 12.97
N ARG A 133 0.09 -4.88 13.88
CA ARG A 133 1.50 -4.94 14.24
C ARG A 133 1.83 -6.26 14.91
N GLU A 134 1.00 -6.72 15.82
CA GLU A 134 1.16 -8.00 16.50
C GLU A 134 1.15 -9.16 15.50
N VAL A 135 0.20 -9.19 14.57
CA VAL A 135 0.13 -10.18 13.48
C VAL A 135 1.43 -10.22 12.67
N ALA A 136 1.97 -9.05 12.29
CA ALA A 136 3.22 -8.99 11.54
C ALA A 136 4.41 -9.56 12.34
N LEU A 137 4.50 -9.23 13.64
CA LEU A 137 5.58 -9.67 14.50
C LEU A 137 5.47 -11.16 14.88
N SER A 138 4.25 -11.68 15.04
CA SER A 138 3.97 -13.06 15.45
C SER A 138 3.84 -14.04 14.27
N ASN A 139 4.09 -13.58 13.04
CA ASN A 139 3.97 -14.44 11.86
C ASN A 139 4.93 -15.64 11.97
N PRO A 140 4.45 -16.89 11.89
CA PRO A 140 5.26 -18.08 12.12
C PRO A 140 6.37 -18.31 11.08
N LEU A 141 6.41 -17.51 10.02
CA LEU A 141 7.44 -17.55 8.99
C LEU A 141 8.62 -16.60 9.26
N ASN A 142 8.50 -15.72 10.25
CA ASN A 142 9.57 -14.77 10.62
C ASN A 142 10.86 -15.48 11.05
N GLY A 143 12.01 -15.01 10.56
CA GLY A 143 13.34 -15.50 10.89
C GLY A 143 13.72 -16.86 10.28
N LYS A 144 12.77 -17.53 9.62
CA LYS A 144 13.02 -18.77 8.88
C LYS A 144 13.73 -18.47 7.56
N ASP A 145 14.47 -19.46 7.08
CA ASP A 145 15.24 -19.34 5.85
C ASP A 145 14.30 -19.21 4.66
N TYR A 146 14.55 -18.20 3.83
CA TYR A 146 13.74 -17.87 2.68
C TYR A 146 13.83 -19.00 1.64
N ASP A 147 12.67 -19.49 1.23
CA ASP A 147 12.55 -20.53 0.21
C ASP A 147 11.49 -20.10 -0.80
N LYS A 148 11.82 -20.21 -2.09
CA LYS A 148 10.96 -19.72 -3.17
C LYS A 148 9.62 -20.44 -3.24
N LEU A 149 9.54 -21.68 -2.77
CA LEU A 149 8.33 -22.50 -2.87
C LEU A 149 7.47 -22.48 -1.60
N SER A 150 8.10 -22.47 -0.44
CA SER A 150 7.43 -22.73 0.85
C SER A 150 7.53 -21.59 1.85
N ASN A 151 8.68 -20.91 1.95
CA ASN A 151 8.90 -19.83 2.91
C ASN A 151 9.23 -18.52 2.18
N ASN A 152 8.24 -17.98 1.47
CA ASN A 152 8.34 -16.77 0.67
C ASN A 152 7.36 -15.69 1.15
N CYS A 153 7.45 -14.51 0.53
CA CYS A 153 6.57 -13.36 0.82
C CYS A 153 5.07 -13.65 0.60
N GLN A 154 4.70 -14.51 -0.35
CA GLN A 154 3.29 -14.82 -0.62
C GLN A 154 2.71 -15.67 0.52
N ASN A 155 3.43 -16.70 0.95
CA ASN A 155 3.03 -17.52 2.09
C ASN A 155 3.05 -16.72 3.39
N TRP A 156 3.94 -15.75 3.52
CA TRP A 156 3.92 -14.79 4.64
C TRP A 156 2.63 -13.99 4.68
N VAL A 157 2.24 -13.38 3.56
CA VAL A 157 1.00 -12.59 3.45
C VAL A 157 -0.23 -13.46 3.69
N LYS A 158 -0.26 -14.69 3.16
CA LYS A 158 -1.34 -15.66 3.43
C LYS A 158 -1.46 -15.99 4.92
N ALA A 159 -0.34 -16.20 5.60
CA ALA A 159 -0.32 -16.45 7.04
C ALA A 159 -0.81 -15.22 7.84
N ALA A 160 -0.38 -14.02 7.46
CA ALA A 160 -0.84 -12.77 8.07
C ALA A 160 -2.35 -12.56 7.87
N ALA A 161 -2.85 -12.72 6.64
CA ALA A 161 -4.27 -12.61 6.31
C ALA A 161 -5.12 -13.59 7.12
N LYS A 162 -4.66 -14.84 7.28
CA LYS A 162 -5.32 -15.86 8.09
C LYS A 162 -5.35 -15.52 9.57
N ALA A 163 -4.28 -14.90 10.09
CA ALA A 163 -4.23 -14.45 11.48
C ALA A 163 -5.17 -13.26 11.73
N ILE A 164 -5.42 -12.42 10.72
CA ILE A 164 -6.38 -11.31 10.80
C ILE A 164 -7.82 -11.82 10.74
N SER A 165 -8.19 -12.56 9.69
CA SER A 165 -9.52 -13.19 9.60
C SER A 165 -9.57 -14.30 8.55
N SER A 166 -10.48 -15.26 8.75
CA SER A 166 -10.70 -16.33 7.77
C SER A 166 -11.21 -15.81 6.43
N ASP A 167 -11.99 -14.74 6.44
CA ASP A 167 -12.57 -14.18 5.22
C ASP A 167 -11.56 -13.35 4.44
N LEU A 168 -10.64 -12.65 5.13
CA LEU A 168 -9.53 -11.99 4.48
C LEU A 168 -8.58 -13.02 3.83
N ALA A 169 -8.33 -14.14 4.51
CA ALA A 169 -7.56 -15.23 3.91
C ALA A 169 -8.21 -15.78 2.63
N LYS A 170 -9.53 -16.00 2.63
CA LYS A 170 -10.25 -16.41 1.42
C LYS A 170 -10.16 -15.34 0.32
N ALA A 171 -10.26 -14.05 0.68
CA ALA A 171 -10.14 -12.96 -0.29
C ALA A 171 -8.72 -12.91 -0.90
N VAL A 172 -7.67 -13.11 -0.09
CA VAL A 172 -6.27 -13.18 -0.57
C VAL A 172 -6.05 -14.39 -1.48
N GLU A 173 -6.61 -15.56 -1.19
CA GLU A 173 -6.49 -16.72 -2.10
C GLU A 173 -7.24 -16.50 -3.43
N ASN A 174 -8.37 -15.79 -3.39
CA ASN A 174 -9.24 -15.56 -4.54
C ASN A 174 -9.02 -14.20 -5.22
N TYR A 175 -7.94 -13.48 -4.91
CA TYR A 175 -7.75 -12.07 -5.30
C TYR A 175 -7.88 -11.83 -6.81
N LYS A 176 -7.46 -12.79 -7.65
CA LYS A 176 -7.58 -12.70 -9.12
C LYS A 176 -9.04 -12.67 -9.58
N THR A 177 -9.96 -13.29 -8.85
CA THR A 177 -11.39 -13.30 -9.17
C THR A 177 -12.10 -12.02 -8.75
N ALA A 178 -11.55 -11.28 -7.79
CA ALA A 178 -12.10 -10.00 -7.33
C ALA A 178 -11.89 -8.85 -8.33
N GLY A 179 -10.96 -9.02 -9.27
CA GLY A 179 -10.61 -8.02 -10.27
C GLY A 179 -9.49 -7.09 -9.80
N GLU A 180 -8.62 -6.72 -10.73
CA GLU A 180 -7.59 -5.69 -10.52
C GLU A 180 -8.25 -4.30 -10.52
N LEU A 181 -7.81 -3.41 -9.62
CA LEU A 181 -8.30 -2.04 -9.62
C LEU A 181 -7.88 -1.31 -10.91
N PRO A 182 -8.77 -0.52 -11.52
CA PRO A 182 -8.41 0.24 -12.70
C PRO A 182 -7.41 1.34 -12.33
N LEU A 183 -6.55 1.68 -13.28
CA LEU A 183 -5.41 2.59 -13.07
C LEU A 183 -5.79 3.97 -12.52
N HIS A 184 -6.97 4.50 -12.89
CA HIS A 184 -7.43 5.80 -12.40
C HIS A 184 -7.82 5.76 -10.92
N GLU A 185 -8.38 4.66 -10.43
CA GLU A 185 -8.65 4.46 -8.99
C GLU A 185 -7.34 4.34 -8.22
N ILE A 186 -6.38 3.58 -8.76
CA ILE A 186 -5.04 3.50 -8.19
C ILE A 186 -4.41 4.90 -8.11
N ALA A 187 -4.48 5.71 -9.16
CA ALA A 187 -3.94 7.06 -9.14
C ALA A 187 -4.66 7.96 -8.11
N ALA A 188 -5.98 7.87 -8.00
CA ALA A 188 -6.75 8.60 -7.00
C ALA A 188 -6.32 8.26 -5.57
N MET A 189 -6.08 6.97 -5.27
CA MET A 189 -5.58 6.50 -3.96
C MET A 189 -4.22 7.09 -3.56
N TYR A 190 -3.40 7.51 -4.53
CA TYR A 190 -2.07 8.10 -4.29
C TYR A 190 -2.12 9.62 -4.23
N LEU A 191 -2.97 10.24 -5.06
CA LEU A 191 -3.13 11.69 -5.04
C LEU A 191 -3.74 12.19 -3.73
N SER A 192 -4.69 11.46 -3.14
CA SER A 192 -5.24 11.80 -1.82
C SER A 192 -4.19 11.75 -0.70
N ALA A 193 -3.25 10.80 -0.77
CA ALA A 193 -2.17 10.69 0.21
C ALA A 193 -1.19 11.89 0.16
N ILE A 194 -0.95 12.44 -1.04
CA ILE A 194 -0.03 13.58 -1.22
C ILE A 194 -0.66 14.88 -0.70
N THR A 195 -1.96 15.10 -0.94
CA THR A 195 -2.64 16.32 -0.47
C THR A 195 -2.68 16.40 1.05
N ASN A 196 -2.89 15.27 1.73
CA ASN A 196 -2.96 15.23 3.19
C ASN A 196 -1.58 15.47 3.85
N SER A 197 -0.49 15.05 3.20
CA SER A 197 0.87 15.31 3.71
C SER A 197 1.29 16.78 3.61
N SER A 198 0.66 17.57 2.73
CA SER A 198 1.01 18.99 2.54
C SER A 198 0.39 19.91 3.61
N GLU A 199 -0.72 19.53 4.23
CA GLU A 199 -1.38 20.35 5.26
C GLU A 199 -0.62 20.35 6.59
N ASP A 200 0.06 19.24 6.93
CA ASP A 200 0.87 19.13 8.15
C ASP A 200 2.09 20.06 8.12
N LEU A 201 2.72 20.26 6.96
CA LEU A 201 3.90 21.13 6.80
C LEU A 201 3.56 22.63 6.94
N CYS A 202 2.32 23.03 6.64
CA CYS A 202 1.89 24.41 6.82
C CYS A 202 1.62 24.77 8.29
N SER A 203 1.38 23.80 9.17
CA SER A 203 1.07 24.07 10.57
C SER A 203 2.31 24.37 11.44
N GLU A 204 3.49 23.88 11.07
CA GLU A 204 4.76 24.20 11.78
C GLU A 204 5.31 25.59 11.41
N SER A 205 4.96 26.11 10.24
CA SER A 205 5.48 27.41 9.76
C SER A 205 4.76 28.63 10.36
N CYS A 206 3.58 28.44 10.97
CA CYS A 206 2.77 29.53 11.53
C CYS A 206 2.95 29.77 13.04
N LYS A 207 3.88 29.08 13.72
CA LYS A 207 4.14 29.28 15.17
C LYS A 207 5.30 30.23 15.49
N LYS A 208 5.75 31.04 14.52
CA LYS A 208 6.80 32.04 14.73
C LYS A 208 6.38 33.45 14.28
N PHE A 209 5.27 33.99 14.77
CA PHE A 209 5.06 35.44 14.88
C PHE A 209 4.11 35.75 16.03
#